data_AF-A0A2G4G7V2-F1
#
_entry.id   AF-A0A2G4G7V2-F1
#
_cell.length_a   1.000
_cell.length_b   1.000
_cell.length_c   1.000
_cell.angle_alpha   90.00
_cell.angle_beta   90.00
_cell.angle_gamma   90.00
#
_symmetry.space_group_name_H-M   'P 1'
#
loop_
_entity.id
_entity.type
_entity.pdbx_description
1 polymer ?
#
loop_
_entity_poly.entity_id
_entity_poly.type
_entity_poly.pdbx_seq_one_letter_code
_entity_poly.pdbx_strand_id
1 'polypeptide(L)'
;MARNNGLDTPRETRRSLRANYDPEAFGRLSEKFARFLGTARFLVYMTVFVLSWVIWNALAPRDLRFDDFPFIFLTLILSLQASYAAPLILLAQNRQADRDRISLNEDRAQNARSIADTEYLTRELASLRIALGDVATRDYLRNELGDLAKEIVEELRKPKSDAK
;
A
#
# COMPACT_ATOMS: atom_id res chain seq x y z
N MET A 1 30.76 -23.90 52.22
CA MET A 1 29.78 -23.37 51.25
C MET A 1 29.69 -21.86 51.43
N ALA A 2 30.45 -21.09 50.65
CA ALA A 2 30.44 -19.63 50.70
C ALA A 2 29.56 -19.10 49.54
N ARG A 3 28.57 -18.27 49.86
CA ARG A 3 27.72 -17.56 48.88
C ARG A 3 28.38 -16.22 48.55
N ASN A 4 28.84 -16.07 47.31
CA ASN A 4 29.30 -14.78 46.77
C ASN A 4 28.10 -14.00 46.25
N ASN A 5 27.70 -12.94 46.95
CA ASN A 5 26.83 -11.90 46.41
C ASN A 5 27.69 -10.93 45.59
N GLY A 6 27.65 -11.06 44.26
CA GLY A 6 28.28 -10.10 43.34
C GLY A 6 27.59 -8.73 43.43
N LEU A 7 28.38 -7.70 43.76
CA LEU A 7 27.95 -6.30 43.89
C LEU A 7 28.10 -5.51 42.58
N ASP A 8 28.14 -6.19 41.43
CA ASP A 8 28.58 -5.59 40.15
C ASP A 8 27.45 -5.21 39.17
N THR A 9 26.19 -5.26 39.57
CA THR A 9 25.09 -4.79 38.72
C THR A 9 24.70 -3.36 39.09
N PRO A 10 24.99 -2.34 38.25
CA PRO A 10 24.44 -1.01 38.48
C PRO A 10 22.91 -1.10 38.37
N ARG A 11 22.22 -0.87 39.49
CA ARG A 11 20.77 -0.72 39.51
C ARG A 11 20.42 0.57 38.78
N GLU A 12 20.18 0.49 37.47
CA GLU A 12 19.50 1.55 36.72
C GLU A 12 18.08 1.71 37.27
N THR A 13 17.95 2.55 38.29
CA THR A 13 16.66 3.04 38.77
C THR A 13 16.19 4.16 37.83
N ARG A 14 16.07 3.86 36.53
CA ARG A 14 15.29 4.71 35.62
C ARG A 14 13.84 4.37 35.87
N ARG A 15 13.23 5.10 36.80
CA ARG A 15 11.78 5.20 36.93
C ARG A 15 11.29 5.91 35.67
N SER A 16 11.22 5.18 34.56
CA SER A 16 10.66 5.70 33.33
C SER A 16 9.17 5.85 33.55
N LEU A 17 8.72 7.09 33.72
CA LEU A 17 7.32 7.48 33.52
C LEU A 17 6.99 7.36 32.03
N ARG A 18 7.17 6.15 31.46
CA ARG A 18 6.58 5.82 30.17
C ARG A 18 5.10 5.65 30.44
N ALA A 19 4.37 6.76 30.30
CA ALA A 19 2.96 6.66 29.97
C ALA A 19 2.90 5.73 28.75
N ASN A 20 2.37 4.53 28.93
CA ASN A 20 2.17 3.56 27.86
C ASN A 20 1.06 4.13 26.97
N TYR A 21 1.45 5.07 26.11
CA TYR A 21 0.57 5.63 25.10
C TYR A 21 0.40 4.53 24.07
N ASP A 22 -0.76 3.86 24.09
CA ASP A 22 -1.07 2.81 23.13
C ASP A 22 -1.21 3.44 21.73
N PRO A 23 -0.20 3.30 20.86
CA PRO A 23 -0.19 3.94 19.54
C PRO A 23 -1.30 3.35 18.65
N GLU A 24 -1.81 2.15 18.96
CA GLU A 24 -2.88 1.49 18.20
C GLU A 24 -4.24 2.10 18.53
N ALA A 25 -4.49 2.46 19.79
CA ALA A 25 -5.71 3.18 20.18
C ALA A 25 -5.76 4.58 19.56
N PHE A 26 -4.65 5.30 19.59
CA PHE A 26 -4.56 6.65 19.00
C PHE A 26 -4.67 6.60 17.47
N GLY A 27 -4.03 5.62 16.83
CA GLY A 27 -4.13 5.42 15.38
C GLY A 27 -5.56 5.17 14.91
N ARG A 28 -6.34 4.35 15.64
CA ARG A 28 -7.75 4.09 15.32
C ARG A 28 -8.63 5.32 15.49
N LEU A 29 -8.37 6.14 16.51
CA LEU A 29 -9.07 7.43 16.70
C LEU A 29 -8.77 8.39 15.56
N SER A 30 -7.48 8.61 15.24
CA SER A 30 -7.07 9.48 14.14
C SER A 30 -7.69 9.08 12.79
N GLU A 31 -7.84 7.78 12.50
CA GLU A 31 -8.50 7.29 11.27
C GLU A 31 -9.98 7.65 11.18
N LYS A 32 -10.68 7.56 12.31
CA LYS A 32 -12.10 7.95 12.38
C LYS A 32 -12.24 9.46 12.23
N PHE A 33 -11.38 10.23 12.90
CA PHE A 33 -11.36 11.69 12.78
C PHE A 33 -11.02 12.17 11.37
N ALA A 34 -10.02 11.58 10.70
CA ALA A 34 -9.67 11.92 9.33
C ALA A 34 -10.83 11.68 8.35
N ARG A 35 -11.50 10.52 8.46
CA ARG A 35 -12.70 10.22 7.64
C ARG A 35 -13.86 11.16 7.95
N PHE A 36 -14.04 11.52 9.22
CA PHE A 36 -15.10 12.42 9.64
C PHE A 36 -14.90 13.85 9.15
N LEU A 37 -13.70 14.41 9.30
CA LEU A 37 -13.34 15.76 8.83
C LEU A 37 -13.39 15.89 7.31
N GLY A 38 -13.07 14.83 6.57
CA GLY A 38 -13.14 14.80 5.10
C GLY A 38 -14.55 14.71 4.52
N THR A 39 -15.60 14.58 5.34
CA THR A 39 -16.98 14.39 4.87
C THR A 39 -17.76 15.71 4.90
N ALA A 40 -18.55 16.00 3.86
CA ALA A 40 -19.42 17.19 3.78
C ALA A 40 -20.41 17.33 4.96
N ARG A 41 -20.77 16.21 5.59
CA ARG A 41 -21.62 16.14 6.79
C ARG A 41 -21.05 16.91 7.99
N PHE A 42 -19.73 16.95 8.14
CA PHE A 42 -19.10 17.70 9.23
C PHE A 42 -19.31 19.21 9.07
N LEU A 43 -19.14 19.72 7.85
CA LEU A 43 -19.36 21.12 7.53
C LEU A 43 -20.81 21.52 7.81
N VAL A 44 -21.77 20.71 7.36
CA VAL A 44 -23.20 20.95 7.64
C VAL A 44 -23.47 21.00 9.15
N TYR A 45 -22.96 20.03 9.92
CA TYR A 45 -23.12 20.02 11.38
C TYR A 45 -22.52 21.27 12.03
N MET A 46 -21.31 21.67 11.64
CA MET A 46 -20.65 22.86 12.17
C MET A 46 -21.40 24.14 11.81
N THR A 47 -21.90 24.27 10.59
CA THR A 47 -22.73 25.42 10.18
C THR A 47 -24.02 25.48 10.99
N VAL A 48 -24.70 24.35 11.19
CA VAL A 48 -25.92 24.28 12.00
C VAL A 48 -25.62 24.65 13.46
N PHE A 49 -24.51 24.17 14.02
CA PHE A 49 -24.09 24.52 15.38
C PHE A 49 -23.86 26.04 15.53
N VAL A 50 -23.07 26.65 14.64
CA VAL A 50 -22.80 28.09 14.66
C VAL A 50 -24.08 28.90 14.48
N LEU A 51 -24.93 28.53 13.52
CA LEU A 51 -26.22 29.20 13.30
C LEU A 51 -27.13 29.09 14.52
N SER A 52 -27.24 27.90 15.11
CA SER A 52 -28.06 27.69 16.30
C SER A 52 -27.57 28.53 17.48
N TRP A 53 -26.24 28.64 17.66
CA TRP A 53 -25.63 29.48 18.69
C TRP A 53 -25.95 30.95 18.50
N VAL A 54 -25.78 31.46 17.27
CA VAL A 54 -26.06 32.85 16.93
C VAL A 54 -27.54 33.16 17.08
N ILE A 55 -28.42 32.30 16.56
CA ILE A 55 -29.88 32.45 16.66
C ILE A 55 -30.30 32.48 18.13
N TRP A 56 -29.81 31.52 18.94
CA TRP A 56 -30.12 31.47 20.36
C TRP A 56 -29.70 32.75 21.08
N ASN A 57 -28.44 33.18 20.93
CA ASN A 57 -27.93 34.34 21.64
C ASN A 57 -28.44 35.68 21.09
N ALA A 58 -28.85 35.75 19.82
CA ALA A 58 -29.43 36.96 19.23
C ALA A 58 -30.91 37.16 19.60
N LEU A 59 -31.71 36.08 19.58
CA LEU A 59 -33.17 36.13 19.78
C LEU A 59 -33.60 35.87 21.23
N ALA A 60 -32.75 35.26 22.06
CA ALA A 60 -33.09 35.04 23.47
C ALA A 60 -33.33 36.37 24.21
N PRO A 61 -34.21 36.40 25.24
CA PRO A 61 -34.33 37.51 26.17
C PRO A 61 -32.98 37.80 26.84
N ARG A 62 -32.70 39.07 27.18
CA ARG A 62 -31.40 39.49 27.74
C ARG A 62 -30.94 38.66 28.94
N ASP A 63 -31.88 38.16 29.74
CA ASP A 63 -31.59 37.36 30.94
C ASP A 63 -31.16 35.92 30.65
N LEU A 64 -31.34 35.43 29.40
CA LEU A 64 -31.00 34.08 28.95
C LEU A 64 -29.91 34.05 27.87
N ARG A 65 -29.33 35.21 27.54
CA ARG A 65 -28.19 35.31 26.63
C ARG A 65 -26.93 34.95 27.39
N PHE A 66 -26.22 33.94 26.89
CA PHE A 66 -24.96 33.52 27.47
C PHE A 66 -23.75 34.15 26.75
N ASP A 67 -23.92 34.59 25.50
CA ASP A 67 -22.87 35.13 24.65
C ASP A 67 -23.39 36.30 23.80
N ASP A 68 -23.39 37.52 24.36
CA ASP A 68 -23.80 38.73 23.66
C ASP A 68 -22.82 39.12 22.55
N PHE A 69 -23.30 39.86 21.54
CA PHE A 69 -22.46 40.41 20.48
C PHE A 69 -21.29 41.21 21.09
N PRO A 70 -20.02 40.85 20.81
CA PRO A 70 -19.49 40.20 19.60
C PRO A 70 -19.26 38.66 19.64
N PHE A 71 -19.94 37.89 20.49
CA PHE A 71 -19.83 36.43 20.59
C PHE A 71 -18.42 35.93 21.01
N ILE A 72 -17.95 36.37 22.17
CA ILE A 72 -16.61 36.04 22.66
C ILE A 72 -16.47 34.54 22.95
N PHE A 73 -17.50 33.89 23.49
CA PHE A 73 -17.43 32.47 23.82
C PHE A 73 -17.39 31.60 22.58
N LEU A 74 -18.22 31.91 21.57
CA LEU A 74 -18.15 31.25 20.28
C LEU A 74 -16.74 31.35 19.68
N THR A 75 -16.16 32.55 19.71
CA THR A 75 -14.81 32.81 19.19
C THR A 75 -13.74 32.02 19.95
N LEU A 76 -13.82 31.98 21.28
CA LEU A 76 -12.92 31.19 22.12
C LEU A 76 -13.01 29.69 21.80
N ILE A 77 -14.21 29.15 21.66
CA ILE A 77 -14.41 27.74 21.33
C ILE A 77 -13.84 27.42 19.95
N LEU A 78 -14.13 28.24 18.93
CA LEU A 78 -13.64 28.01 17.57
C LEU A 78 -12.10 28.14 17.47
N SER A 79 -11.51 29.11 18.16
CA SER A 79 -10.04 29.26 18.20
C SER A 79 -9.35 28.08 18.89
N LEU A 80 -9.90 27.61 20.01
CA LEU A 80 -9.40 26.41 20.69
C LEU A 80 -9.54 25.16 19.81
N GLN A 81 -10.67 25.01 19.14
CA GLN A 81 -10.92 23.91 18.21
C GLN A 81 -9.85 23.89 17.11
N ALA A 82 -9.57 25.03 16.47
CA ALA A 82 -8.55 25.14 15.43
C ALA A 82 -7.15 24.78 15.97
N SER A 83 -6.81 25.26 17.17
CA SER A 83 -5.52 24.99 17.82
C SER A 83 -5.30 23.49 18.10
N TYR A 84 -6.33 22.77 18.54
CA TYR A 84 -6.23 21.34 18.81
C TYR A 84 -6.39 20.46 17.55
N ALA A 85 -7.07 20.97 16.52
CA ALA A 85 -7.21 20.27 15.25
C ALA A 85 -5.85 20.12 14.55
N ALA A 86 -5.00 21.15 14.54
CA ALA A 86 -3.70 21.11 13.87
C ALA A 86 -2.80 19.92 14.29
N PRO A 87 -2.48 19.70 15.58
CA PRO A 87 -1.67 18.56 15.99
C PRO A 87 -2.35 17.22 15.70
N LEU A 88 -3.66 17.10 15.89
CA LEU A 88 -4.39 15.87 15.56
C LEU A 88 -4.33 15.54 14.06
N ILE A 89 -4.45 16.55 13.21
CA ILE A 89 -4.33 16.42 11.75
C ILE A 89 -2.91 15.97 11.40
N LEU A 90 -1.88 16.57 12.00
CA LEU A 90 -0.49 16.16 11.77
C LEU A 90 -0.24 14.70 12.15
N LEU A 91 -0.78 14.23 13.28
CA LEU A 91 -0.68 12.81 13.64
C LEU A 91 -1.40 11.89 12.64
N ALA A 92 -2.59 12.29 12.18
CA ALA A 92 -3.32 11.54 11.15
C ALA A 92 -2.53 11.50 9.83
N GLN A 93 -1.90 12.63 9.45
CA GLN A 93 -1.10 12.76 8.24
C GLN A 93 0.19 11.93 8.31
N ASN A 94 0.93 11.95 9.42
CA ASN A 94 2.14 11.12 9.60
C ASN A 94 1.83 9.64 9.36
N ARG A 95 0.72 9.16 9.92
CA ARG A 95 0.32 7.76 9.76
C ARG A 95 -0.14 7.43 8.34
N GLN A 96 -0.79 8.37 7.65
CA GLN A 96 -1.14 8.18 6.24
C GLN A 96 0.13 8.10 5.39
N ALA A 97 1.09 9.00 5.61
CA ALA A 97 2.38 9.01 4.92
C ALA A 97 3.19 7.73 5.16
N ASP A 98 3.13 7.16 6.37
CA ASP A 98 3.78 5.88 6.68
C ASP A 98 3.18 4.72 5.86
N ARG A 99 1.84 4.65 5.75
CA ARG A 99 1.18 3.64 4.88
C ARG A 99 1.52 3.85 3.42
N ASP A 100 1.44 5.08 2.94
CA ASP A 100 1.73 5.43 1.55
C ASP A 100 3.17 5.05 1.20
N ARG A 101 4.11 5.25 2.15
CA ARG A 101 5.51 4.83 2.00
C ARG A 101 5.66 3.32 1.88
N ILE A 102 4.94 2.53 2.69
CA ILE A 102 4.96 1.07 2.63
C ILE A 102 4.42 0.60 1.27
N SER A 103 3.24 1.09 0.88
CA SER A 103 2.63 0.78 -0.43
C SER A 103 3.57 1.10 -1.59
N LEU A 104 4.20 2.28 -1.58
CA LEU A 104 5.16 2.66 -2.62
C LEU A 104 6.40 1.77 -2.66
N ASN A 105 6.85 1.24 -1.52
CA ASN A 105 7.98 0.31 -1.48
C ASN A 105 7.60 -1.07 -2.01
N GLU A 106 6.40 -1.55 -1.69
CA GLU A 106 5.86 -2.80 -2.23
C GLU A 106 5.69 -2.71 -3.75
N ASP A 107 5.10 -1.62 -4.25
CA ASP A 107 4.93 -1.35 -5.68
C ASP A 107 6.28 -1.33 -6.40
N ARG A 108 7.30 -0.68 -5.83
CA ARG A 108 8.67 -0.68 -6.38
C ARG A 108 9.25 -2.08 -6.44
N ALA A 109 9.10 -2.87 -5.38
CA ALA A 109 9.61 -4.24 -5.34
C ALA A 109 8.89 -5.14 -6.34
N GLN A 110 7.58 -4.97 -6.51
CA GLN A 110 6.78 -5.69 -7.49
C GLN A 110 7.17 -5.30 -8.92
N ASN A 111 7.36 -4.01 -9.19
CA ASN A 111 7.81 -3.54 -10.49
C ASN A 111 9.21 -4.07 -10.86
N ALA A 112 10.14 -4.08 -9.90
CA ALA A 112 11.47 -4.67 -10.10
C ALA A 112 11.40 -6.17 -10.46
N ARG A 113 10.53 -6.93 -9.78
CA ARG A 113 10.27 -8.34 -10.12
C ARG A 113 9.66 -8.49 -11.51
N SER A 114 8.66 -7.67 -11.84
CA SER A 114 8.01 -7.72 -13.16
C SER A 114 8.99 -7.43 -14.30
N ILE A 115 9.94 -6.51 -14.10
CA ILE A 115 11.00 -6.22 -15.08
C ILE A 115 11.91 -7.44 -15.25
N ALA A 116 12.34 -8.06 -14.15
CA ALA A 116 13.18 -9.26 -14.18
C ALA A 116 12.46 -10.45 -14.86
N ASP A 117 11.18 -10.67 -14.56
CA ASP A 117 10.37 -11.71 -15.19
C ASP A 117 10.23 -11.47 -16.70
N THR A 118 10.04 -10.22 -17.10
CA THR A 118 9.96 -9.83 -18.52
C THR A 118 11.29 -10.07 -19.24
N GLU A 119 12.41 -9.72 -18.60
CA GLU A 119 13.74 -9.98 -19.14
C GLU A 119 14.01 -11.48 -19.28
N TYR A 120 13.64 -12.28 -18.27
CA TYR A 120 13.73 -13.73 -18.30
C TYR A 120 12.92 -14.32 -19.44
N LEU A 121 11.63 -13.95 -19.55
CA LEU A 121 10.77 -14.42 -20.65
C LEU A 121 11.30 -14.00 -22.02
N THR A 122 11.84 -12.79 -22.16
CA THR A 122 12.42 -12.31 -23.43
C THR A 122 13.64 -13.13 -23.82
N ARG A 123 14.49 -13.47 -22.86
CA ARG A 123 15.66 -14.33 -23.09
C ARG A 123 15.25 -15.75 -23.46
N GLU A 124 14.22 -16.29 -22.82
CA GLU A 124 13.70 -17.63 -23.11
C GLU A 124 12.97 -17.68 -24.46
N LEU A 125 12.27 -16.61 -24.84
CA LEU A 125 11.71 -16.48 -26.19
C LEU A 125 12.80 -16.36 -27.25
N ALA A 126 13.91 -15.66 -26.96
CA ALA A 126 15.03 -15.56 -27.88
C ALA A 126 15.72 -16.93 -28.08
N SER A 127 15.93 -17.70 -27.01
CA SER A 127 16.52 -19.05 -27.09
C SER A 127 15.58 -20.02 -27.83
N LEU A 128 14.28 -19.98 -27.54
CA LEU A 128 13.26 -20.78 -28.23
C LEU A 128 13.16 -20.42 -29.71
N ARG A 129 13.25 -19.13 -30.07
CA ARG A 129 13.28 -18.67 -31.47
C ARG A 129 14.50 -19.21 -32.23
N ILE A 130 15.68 -19.25 -31.61
CA ILE A 130 16.89 -19.80 -32.23
C ILE A 130 16.73 -21.30 -32.44
N ALA A 131 16.28 -22.04 -31.41
CA ALA A 131 16.06 -23.48 -31.50
C ALA A 131 15.03 -23.86 -32.58
N LEU A 132 13.92 -23.12 -32.69
CA LEU A 132 12.94 -23.30 -33.78
C LEU A 132 13.49 -22.88 -35.14
N GLY A 133 14.35 -21.86 -35.19
CA GLY A 133 15.02 -21.42 -36.40
C GLY A 133 15.87 -22.51 -37.04
N ASP A 134 16.64 -23.25 -36.23
CA ASP A 134 17.49 -24.36 -36.72
C ASP A 134 16.64 -25.52 -37.26
N VAL A 135 15.55 -25.91 -36.59
CA VAL A 135 14.70 -27.04 -37.00
C VAL A 135 13.83 -26.71 -38.23
N ALA A 136 13.45 -25.44 -38.40
CA ALA A 136 12.66 -24.97 -39.53
C ALA A 136 13.51 -24.51 -40.73
N THR A 137 14.83 -24.71 -40.70
CA THR A 137 15.68 -24.29 -41.82
C THR A 137 15.31 -25.10 -43.08
N ARG A 138 15.07 -24.41 -44.19
CA ARG A 138 14.73 -25.01 -45.50
C ARG A 138 15.68 -26.16 -45.88
N ASP A 139 16.96 -26.06 -45.53
CA ASP A 139 17.95 -27.09 -45.85
C ASP A 139 17.79 -28.37 -45.01
N TYR A 140 17.41 -28.27 -43.74
CA TYR A 140 17.09 -29.44 -42.92
C TYR A 140 15.83 -30.15 -43.46
N LEU A 141 14.76 -29.40 -43.68
CA LEU A 141 13.53 -29.90 -44.31
C LEU A 141 13.79 -30.51 -45.69
N ARG A 142 14.66 -29.89 -46.51
CA ARG A 142 15.01 -30.39 -47.83
C ARG A 142 15.84 -31.67 -47.77
N ASN A 143 16.75 -31.79 -46.82
CA ASN A 143 17.54 -33.00 -46.63
C ASN A 143 16.65 -34.15 -46.11
N GLU A 144 15.80 -33.90 -45.11
CA GLU A 144 14.91 -34.92 -44.56
C GLU A 144 13.88 -35.41 -45.59
N LEU A 145 13.26 -34.48 -46.33
CA LEU A 145 12.38 -34.82 -47.46
C LEU A 145 13.13 -35.55 -48.58
N GLY A 146 14.40 -35.19 -48.80
CA GLY A 146 15.26 -35.84 -49.80
C GLY A 146 15.63 -37.27 -49.41
N ASP A 147 15.92 -37.51 -48.13
CA ASP A 147 16.27 -38.83 -47.60
C ASP A 147 15.03 -39.74 -47.54
N LEU A 148 13.88 -39.24 -47.07
CA LEU A 148 12.60 -39.96 -47.16
C LEU A 148 12.22 -40.29 -48.61
N ALA A 149 12.43 -39.36 -49.55
CA ALA A 149 12.17 -39.62 -50.96
C ALA A 149 13.10 -40.70 -51.53
N LYS A 150 14.38 -40.71 -51.13
CA LYS A 150 15.32 -41.77 -51.51
C LYS A 150 14.91 -43.12 -50.94
N GLU A 151 14.53 -43.17 -49.67
CA GLU A 151 14.08 -44.39 -48.99
C GLU A 151 12.86 -44.99 -49.69
N ILE A 152 11.84 -44.19 -50.00
CA ILE A 152 10.66 -44.64 -50.75
C ILE A 152 11.05 -45.16 -52.15
N VAL A 153 11.96 -44.48 -52.84
CA VAL A 153 12.45 -44.92 -54.16
C VAL A 153 13.21 -46.25 -54.05
N GLU A 154 14.01 -46.43 -52.99
CA GLU A 154 14.77 -47.66 -52.76
C GLU A 154 13.84 -48.84 -52.41
N GLU A 155 12.81 -48.59 -51.60
CA GLU A 155 11.77 -49.55 -51.23
C GLU A 155 10.92 -49.98 -52.45
N LEU A 156 10.55 -49.02 -53.32
CA LEU A 156 9.88 -49.31 -54.59
C LEU A 156 10.77 -50.03 -55.60
N ARG A 157 12.09 -49.82 -55.52
CA ARG A 157 13.08 -50.47 -56.38
C ARG A 157 13.43 -51.88 -55.92
N LYS A 158 13.20 -52.24 -54.66
CA LYS A 158 13.25 -53.64 -54.22
C LYS A 158 12.15 -54.40 -54.96
N PRO A 159 12.50 -55.32 -55.88
CA PRO A 159 11.50 -56.16 -56.50
C PRO A 159 10.83 -56.97 -55.39
N LYS A 160 9.52 -57.15 -55.51
CA LYS A 160 8.67 -58.02 -54.68
C LYS A 160 9.14 -59.48 -54.82
N SER A 161 10.33 -59.80 -54.33
CA SER A 161 10.74 -61.16 -54.01
C SER A 161 10.05 -61.47 -52.71
N ASP A 162 8.85 -62.03 -52.83
CA ASP A 162 8.31 -63.07 -51.95
C ASP A 162 6.77 -63.02 -52.07
N ALA A 163 6.28 -63.63 -53.15
CA ALA A 163 4.95 -64.19 -53.19
C ALA A 163 5.00 -65.44 -54.10
N LYS A 164 5.44 -66.53 -53.47
CA LYS A 164 5.01 -67.94 -53.60
C LYS A 164 4.65 -68.48 -54.99
#